data_AF-A0A2E5ZGX4-F1
#
_entry.id   AF-A0A2E5ZGX4-F1
#
_cell.length_a   1.000
_cell.length_b   1.000
_cell.length_c   1.000
_cell.angle_alpha   90.00
_cell.angle_beta   90.00
_cell.angle_gamma   90.00
#
_symmetry.space_group_name_H-M   'P 1'
#
loop_
_entity.id
_entity.type
_entity.pdbx_description
1 polymer ?
#
loop_
_entity_poly.entity_id
_entity_poly.type
_entity_poly.pdbx_seq_one_letter_code
_entity_poly.pdbx_strand_id
1 'polypeptide(L)'
;MSGSPARSSDAWPAPDPSKLAGQFAEWTRGETLVGRMLANLKTGRLPDLLAAAADGPHAEAVAAVSVHWQGWEKGSIVPLLVAEGLRDDGLEALLADLVALPAGDGG
;
A
#
# COMPACT_ATOMS: atom_id res chain seq x y z
N MET A 1 -12.82 -17.34 38.29
CA MET A 1 -12.34 -16.07 37.70
C MET A 1 -12.47 -16.23 36.20
N SER A 2 -13.45 -15.53 35.60
CA SER A 2 -13.74 -15.61 34.16
C SER A 2 -12.53 -15.19 33.34
N GLY A 3 -12.09 -16.06 32.43
CA GLY A 3 -11.22 -15.65 31.34
C GLY A 3 -11.99 -14.68 30.45
N SER A 4 -11.49 -13.46 30.32
CA SER A 4 -11.95 -12.54 29.28
C SER A 4 -11.70 -13.16 27.91
N PRO A 5 -12.69 -13.22 27.00
CA PRO A 5 -12.39 -13.53 25.62
C PRO A 5 -11.49 -12.42 25.07
N ALA A 6 -10.38 -12.80 24.43
CA ALA A 6 -9.56 -11.90 23.65
C ALA A 6 -10.49 -11.12 22.71
N ARG A 7 -10.39 -9.78 22.73
CA ARG A 7 -11.09 -8.96 21.75
C ARG A 7 -10.65 -9.46 20.39
N SER A 8 -11.58 -9.96 19.59
CA SER A 8 -11.36 -10.27 18.18
C SER A 8 -10.69 -9.04 17.57
N SER A 9 -9.42 -9.18 17.17
CA SER A 9 -8.70 -8.12 16.49
C SER A 9 -9.43 -7.82 15.18
N ASP A 10 -10.21 -6.75 15.20
CA ASP A 10 -10.36 -5.77 14.14
C ASP A 10 -10.69 -6.35 12.75
N ALA A 11 -11.99 -6.51 12.46
CA ALA A 11 -12.55 -7.08 11.24
C ALA A 11 -12.39 -6.18 9.98
N TRP A 12 -11.21 -5.61 9.76
CA TRP A 12 -10.89 -4.94 8.51
C TRP A 12 -10.42 -5.98 7.48
N PRO A 13 -10.85 -5.86 6.22
CA PRO A 13 -10.30 -6.70 5.18
C PRO A 13 -8.78 -6.51 5.10
N ALA A 14 -8.07 -7.60 4.82
CA ALA A 14 -6.63 -7.55 4.53
C ALA A 14 -6.37 -6.63 3.33
N PRO A 15 -5.17 -6.00 3.25
CA PRO A 15 -4.76 -5.28 2.06
C PRO A 15 -4.84 -6.20 0.82
N ASP A 16 -5.33 -5.65 -0.29
CA ASP A 16 -5.51 -6.35 -1.55
C ASP A 16 -4.66 -5.66 -2.63
N PRO A 17 -3.50 -6.23 -3.01
CA PRO A 17 -2.60 -5.65 -4.00
C PRO A 17 -3.29 -5.35 -5.34
N SER A 18 -4.26 -6.17 -5.76
CA SER A 18 -4.97 -5.97 -7.02
C SER A 18 -5.85 -4.73 -6.96
N LYS A 19 -6.55 -4.50 -5.83
CA LYS A 19 -7.36 -3.29 -5.64
C LYS A 19 -6.52 -2.03 -5.56
N LEU A 20 -5.38 -2.09 -4.87
CA LEU A 20 -4.44 -0.97 -4.79
C LEU A 20 -3.87 -0.63 -6.16
N ALA A 21 -3.51 -1.65 -6.97
CA ALA A 21 -3.04 -1.47 -8.33
C ALA A 21 -4.10 -0.79 -9.21
N GLY A 22 -5.36 -1.21 -9.11
CA GLY A 22 -6.47 -0.58 -9.82
C GLY A 22 -6.63 0.90 -9.46
N GLN A 23 -6.65 1.23 -8.17
CA GLN A 23 -6.78 2.62 -7.69
C GLN A 23 -5.61 3.52 -8.14
N PHE A 24 -4.40 2.96 -8.18
CA PHE A 24 -3.23 3.69 -8.68
C PHE A 24 -3.32 3.91 -10.19
N ALA A 25 -3.72 2.88 -10.94
CA ALA A 25 -3.87 2.95 -12.39
C ALA A 25 -4.95 3.96 -12.85
N GLU A 26 -6.06 4.08 -12.10
CA GLU A 26 -7.07 5.13 -12.35
C GLU A 26 -6.43 6.53 -12.34
N TRP A 27 -5.50 6.80 -11.42
CA TRP A 27 -4.81 8.09 -11.39
C TRP A 27 -3.82 8.24 -12.54
N THR A 28 -3.02 7.21 -12.83
CA THR A 28 -2.06 7.23 -13.94
C THR A 28 -2.75 7.49 -15.28
N ARG A 29 -4.02 7.08 -15.45
CA ARG A 29 -4.85 7.34 -16.64
C ARG A 29 -5.57 8.71 -16.62
N GLY A 30 -5.49 9.45 -15.51
CA GLY A 30 -6.20 10.72 -15.33
C GLY A 30 -7.68 10.59 -14.99
N GLU A 31 -8.13 9.41 -14.56
CA GLU A 31 -9.53 9.11 -14.23
C GLU A 31 -9.91 9.55 -12.79
N THR A 32 -8.90 9.75 -11.92
CA THR A 32 -9.11 10.23 -10.54
C THR A 32 -8.08 11.28 -10.13
N LEU A 33 -8.43 12.07 -9.11
CA LEU A 33 -7.57 13.12 -8.56
C LEU A 33 -6.50 12.53 -7.64
N VAL A 34 -5.34 13.18 -7.55
CA VAL A 34 -4.22 12.72 -6.72
C VAL A 34 -4.62 12.52 -5.25
N GLY A 35 -5.38 13.45 -4.68
CA GLY A 35 -5.84 13.36 -3.29
C GLY A 35 -6.82 12.20 -3.06
N ARG A 36 -7.65 11.89 -4.06
CA ARG A 36 -8.59 10.76 -4.01
C ARG A 36 -7.83 9.43 -4.12
N MET A 37 -6.86 9.35 -5.02
CA MET A 37 -5.98 8.18 -5.15
C MET A 37 -5.22 7.91 -3.84
N LEU A 38 -4.56 8.91 -3.24
CA LEU A 38 -3.82 8.72 -1.99
C LEU A 38 -4.75 8.30 -0.83
N ALA A 39 -5.95 8.89 -0.75
CA ALA A 39 -6.96 8.47 0.23
C ALA A 39 -7.40 7.02 0.01
N ASN A 40 -7.65 6.62 -1.24
CA ASN A 40 -7.99 5.26 -1.60
C ASN A 40 -6.87 4.28 -1.19
N LEU A 41 -5.61 4.56 -1.54
CA LEU A 41 -4.45 3.75 -1.14
C LEU A 41 -4.31 3.61 0.38
N LYS A 42 -4.56 4.69 1.12
CA LYS A 42 -4.55 4.68 2.59
C LYS A 42 -5.64 3.77 3.14
N THR A 43 -6.88 3.94 2.66
CA THR A 43 -8.01 3.11 3.08
C THR A 43 -7.90 1.65 2.62
N GLY A 44 -7.22 1.42 1.49
CA GLY A 44 -6.85 0.10 0.98
C GLY A 44 -5.65 -0.52 1.68
N ARG A 45 -5.13 0.13 2.73
CA ARG A 45 -4.08 -0.39 3.61
C ARG A 45 -2.72 -0.60 2.93
N LEU A 46 -2.35 0.30 2.02
CA LEU A 46 -0.98 0.34 1.47
C LEU A 46 0.12 0.29 2.56
N PRO A 47 0.03 0.99 3.71
CA PRO A 47 1.08 0.93 4.74
C PRO A 47 1.30 -0.47 5.30
N ASP A 48 0.22 -1.23 5.51
CA ASP A 48 0.28 -2.61 5.99
C ASP A 48 0.91 -3.53 4.94
N LEU A 49 0.60 -3.31 3.66
CA LEU A 49 1.20 -4.05 2.56
C LEU A 49 2.71 -3.81 2.45
N LEU A 50 3.14 -2.55 2.56
CA LEU A 50 4.56 -2.18 2.55
C LEU A 50 5.29 -2.81 3.73
N ALA A 51 4.71 -2.77 4.93
CA ALA A 51 5.30 -3.38 6.12
C ALA A 51 5.48 -4.91 5.95
N ALA A 52 4.52 -5.59 5.34
CA ALA A 52 4.61 -7.04 5.09
C ALA A 52 5.67 -7.42 4.04
N ALA A 53 5.97 -6.52 3.10
CA ALA A 53 6.94 -6.76 2.02
C ALA A 53 8.36 -6.25 2.33
N ALA A 54 8.57 -5.58 3.47
CA ALA A 54 9.81 -4.87 3.80
C ALA A 54 11.05 -5.76 3.90
N ASP A 55 10.89 -7.01 4.35
CA ASP A 55 11.98 -7.97 4.51
C ASP A 55 12.08 -8.97 3.33
N GLY A 56 11.34 -8.70 2.24
CA GLY A 56 11.20 -9.60 1.10
C GLY A 56 12.11 -9.26 -0.09
N PRO A 57 11.90 -9.93 -1.24
CA PRO A 57 12.64 -9.66 -2.48
C PRO A 57 12.44 -8.25 -3.03
N HIS A 58 11.44 -7.52 -2.54
CA HIS A 58 11.12 -6.14 -2.94
C HIS A 58 11.55 -5.09 -1.92
N ALA A 59 12.41 -5.43 -0.95
CA ALA A 59 12.79 -4.54 0.16
C ALA A 59 13.27 -3.15 -0.28
N GLU A 60 14.05 -3.06 -1.37
CA GLU A 60 14.54 -1.78 -1.90
C GLU A 60 13.41 -0.89 -2.42
N ALA A 61 12.52 -1.43 -3.27
CA ALA A 61 11.35 -0.71 -3.77
C ALA A 61 10.41 -0.31 -2.64
N VAL A 62 10.17 -1.21 -1.67
CA VAL A 62 9.37 -0.92 -0.48
C VAL A 62 9.97 0.24 0.31
N ALA A 63 11.29 0.27 0.51
CA ALA A 63 11.96 1.34 1.23
C ALA A 63 11.80 2.69 0.51
N ALA A 64 12.00 2.74 -0.81
CA ALA A 64 11.86 3.94 -1.62
C ALA A 64 10.41 4.49 -1.57
N VAL A 65 9.43 3.64 -1.91
CA VAL A 65 8.00 3.96 -1.83
C VAL A 65 7.60 4.44 -0.42
N SER A 66 8.14 3.80 0.62
CA SER A 66 7.87 4.17 2.02
C SER A 66 8.35 5.58 2.37
N VAL A 67 9.43 6.08 1.78
CA VAL A 67 9.91 7.46 2.02
C VAL A 67 8.86 8.47 1.58
N HIS A 68 8.33 8.34 0.36
CA HIS A 68 7.28 9.23 -0.16
C HIS A 68 6.02 9.15 0.68
N TRP A 69 5.59 7.93 1.02
CA TRP A 69 4.41 7.72 1.85
C TRP A 69 4.53 8.37 3.23
N GLN A 70 5.66 8.16 3.91
CA GLN A 70 5.89 8.74 5.24
C GLN A 70 6.02 10.26 5.19
N GLY A 71 6.58 10.81 4.11
CA GLY A 71 6.62 12.25 3.90
C GLY A 71 5.22 12.87 3.72
N TRP A 72 4.31 12.15 3.06
CA TRP A 72 2.90 12.55 2.96
C TRP A 72 2.18 12.53 4.31
N GLU A 73 2.29 11.43 5.05
CA GLU A 73 1.62 11.24 6.35
C GLU A 73 2.07 12.30 7.38
N LYS A 74 3.33 12.74 7.30
CA LYS A 74 3.89 13.81 8.14
C LYS A 74 3.56 15.22 7.66
N GLY A 75 2.91 15.36 6.50
CA GLY A 75 2.64 16.64 5.86
C GLY A 75 3.89 17.37 5.36
N SER A 76 5.00 16.67 5.17
CA SER A 76 6.28 17.25 4.71
C SER A 76 6.45 17.21 3.19
N ILE A 77 5.66 16.41 2.48
CA ILE A 77 5.64 16.33 1.01
C ILE A 77 4.20 16.54 0.52
N VAL A 78 4.03 17.41 -0.49
CA VAL A 78 2.72 17.73 -1.05
C VAL A 78 2.17 16.56 -1.90
N PRO A 79 0.83 16.39 -2.00
CA PRO A 79 0.21 15.21 -2.63
C PRO A 79 0.71 14.87 -4.04
N LEU A 80 0.95 15.86 -4.90
CA LEU A 80 1.42 15.60 -6.27
C LEU A 80 2.83 14.99 -6.28
N LEU A 81 3.77 15.57 -5.52
CA LEU A 81 5.13 15.05 -5.42
C LEU A 81 5.20 13.67 -4.77
N VAL A 82 4.26 13.37 -3.86
CA VAL A 82 4.10 12.02 -3.31
C VAL A 82 3.71 11.06 -4.43
N ALA A 83 2.65 11.36 -5.18
CA ALA A 83 2.16 10.47 -6.23
C ALA A 83 3.17 10.25 -7.37
N GLU A 84 3.87 11.30 -7.79
CA GLU A 84 4.96 11.20 -8.76
C GLU A 84 6.10 10.32 -8.22
N GLY A 85 6.53 10.54 -6.98
CA GLY A 85 7.53 9.69 -6.32
C GLY A 85 7.11 8.23 -6.19
N LEU A 86 5.85 7.96 -5.80
CA LEU A 86 5.31 6.59 -5.76
C LEU A 86 5.38 5.90 -7.13
N ARG A 87 5.09 6.63 -8.22
CA ARG A 87 5.20 6.09 -9.59
C ARG A 87 6.66 5.83 -9.96
N ASP A 88 7.51 6.83 -9.74
CA ASP A 88 8.88 6.82 -10.19
C ASP A 88 9.73 5.79 -9.40
N ASP A 89 9.39 5.55 -8.12
CA ASP A 89 9.98 4.51 -7.27
C ASP A 89 9.33 3.12 -7.44
N GLY A 90 8.42 2.98 -8.41
CA GLY A 90 7.96 1.67 -8.88
C GLY A 90 6.82 1.03 -8.08
N LEU A 91 5.94 1.82 -7.43
CA LEU A 91 4.75 1.28 -6.76
C LEU A 91 3.90 0.40 -7.70
N GLU A 92 3.78 0.76 -8.98
CA GLU A 92 3.03 -0.04 -9.95
C GLU A 92 3.64 -1.44 -10.16
N ALA A 93 4.96 -1.51 -10.33
CA ALA A 93 5.68 -2.77 -10.48
C ALA A 93 5.61 -3.61 -9.19
N LEU A 94 5.82 -2.97 -8.03
CA LEU A 94 5.68 -3.63 -6.73
C LEU A 94 4.30 -4.26 -6.55
N LEU A 95 3.22 -3.53 -6.85
CA LEU A 95 1.87 -4.05 -6.72
C LEU A 95 1.60 -5.19 -7.72
N ALA A 96 2.09 -5.08 -8.96
CA ALA A 96 1.96 -6.14 -9.96
C ALA A 96 2.67 -7.44 -9.54
N ASP A 97 3.88 -7.32 -9.00
CA ASP A 97 4.64 -8.48 -8.50
C ASP A 97 3.93 -9.14 -7.32
N LEU A 98 3.41 -8.35 -6.37
CA LEU A 98 2.66 -8.86 -5.22
C LEU A 98 1.33 -9.54 -5.62
N VAL A 99 0.71 -9.13 -6.73
CA VAL A 99 -0.45 -9.82 -7.32
C VAL A 99 -0.03 -11.15 -7.96
N ALA A 100 1.14 -11.20 -8.58
CA ALA A 100 1.66 -12.39 -9.26
C ALA A 100 2.22 -13.44 -8.29
N LEU A 101 2.49 -13.08 -7.03
CA LEU A 101 2.87 -14.04 -6.01
C LEU A 101 1.75 -15.07 -5.84
N PRO A 102 2.04 -16.38 -5.93
CA PRO A 102 1.06 -17.38 -5.56
C PRO A 102 0.66 -17.11 -4.11
N ALA A 103 -0.65 -17.09 -3.82
CA ALA A 103 -1.13 -17.11 -2.45
C ALA A 103 -0.47 -18.32 -1.78
N GLY A 104 0.52 -18.07 -0.93
CA GLY A 104 1.39 -19.13 -0.42
C GLY A 104 0.54 -20.26 0.12
N ASP A 105 0.71 -21.46 -0.43
CA ASP A 105 0.19 -22.67 0.18
C ASP A 105 0.70 -22.69 1.62
N GLY A 106 -0.21 -22.51 2.57
CA GLY A 106 0.07 -22.58 3.99
C GLY A 106 0.62 -23.96 4.32
N GLY A 107 1.93 -24.04 4.53
CA GLY A 107 2.61 -25.18 5.13
C GLY A 107 2.50 -25.19 6.65
#